data_AF-A0A9X8VJ64-F1
#
_entry.id   AF-A0A9X8VJ64-F1
#
_cell.length_a   1.000
_cell.length_b   1.000
_cell.length_c   1.000
_cell.angle_alpha   90.00
_cell.angle_beta   90.00
_cell.angle_gamma   90.00
#
_symmetry.space_group_name_H-M   'P 1'
#
loop_
_entity.id
_entity.type
_entity.pdbx_description
1 polymer ?
#
loop_
_entity_poly.entity_id
_entity_poly.type
_entity_poly.pdbx_seq_one_letter_code
_entity_poly.pdbx_strand_id
1 'polypeptide(L)'
;MEKEVTAKFSALRRAERECEPLIGAVACDSAEEVYRMTLTQHGVEGANTVHASALPHMVAMLKSRQQAMANDAMPEQLDASQSEKFSGYFGGQ
;
A
#
# COMPACT_ATOMS: atom_id res chain seq x y z
N MET A 1 3.47 31.44 -8.27
CA MET A 1 3.81 30.26 -9.09
C MET A 1 4.78 29.30 -8.41
N GLU A 2 5.71 29.77 -7.57
CA GLU A 2 6.74 28.91 -6.94
C GLU A 2 6.16 27.77 -6.07
N LYS A 3 5.14 28.05 -5.25
CA LYS A 3 4.52 27.06 -4.35
C LYS A 3 3.90 25.85 -5.08
N GLU A 4 3.40 26.05 -6.30
CA GLU A 4 2.76 24.99 -7.06
C GLU A 4 3.79 24.04 -7.68
N VAL A 5 4.95 24.57 -8.09
CA VAL A 5 6.07 23.78 -8.59
C VAL A 5 6.69 22.95 -7.44
N THR A 6 6.84 23.54 -6.25
CA THR A 6 7.34 22.79 -5.08
C THR A 6 6.39 21.66 -4.68
N ALA A 7 5.07 21.89 -4.76
CA ALA A 7 4.07 20.86 -4.49
C ALA A 7 4.13 19.72 -5.51
N LYS A 8 4.27 20.04 -6.80
CA LYS A 8 4.42 19.04 -7.87
C LYS A 8 5.71 18.21 -7.70
N PHE A 9 6.83 18.85 -7.36
CA PHE A 9 8.10 18.15 -7.14
C PHE A 9 8.07 17.25 -5.89
N SER A 10 7.43 17.73 -4.82
CA SER A 10 7.23 16.93 -3.60
C SER A 10 6.33 15.71 -3.87
N ALA A 11 5.30 15.88 -4.72
CA ALA A 11 4.43 14.80 -5.14
C ALA A 11 5.17 13.76 -6.01
N LEU A 12 6.07 14.21 -6.92
CA LEU A 12 6.91 13.33 -7.73
C LEU A 12 7.84 12.49 -6.86
N ARG A 13 8.61 13.12 -5.96
CA ARG A 13 9.52 12.42 -5.04
C ARG A 13 8.81 11.40 -4.15
N ARG A 14 7.58 11.74 -3.74
CA ARG A 14 6.73 10.83 -2.98
C ARG A 14 6.27 9.65 -3.83
N ALA A 15 5.81 9.91 -5.05
CA ALA A 15 5.42 8.87 -5.99
C ALA A 15 6.56 7.89 -6.25
N GLU A 16 7.77 8.39 -6.51
CA GLU A 16 8.96 7.55 -6.71
C GLU A 16 9.20 6.62 -5.51
N ARG A 17 9.21 7.15 -4.27
CA ARG A 17 9.40 6.32 -3.07
C ARG A 17 8.32 5.27 -2.85
N GLU A 18 7.07 5.61 -3.19
CA GLU A 18 5.94 4.68 -3.01
C GLU A 18 5.95 3.58 -4.08
N CYS A 19 6.43 3.89 -5.28
CA CYS A 19 6.41 2.98 -6.43
C CYS A 19 7.70 2.15 -6.56
N GLU A 20 8.84 2.62 -6.05
CA GLU A 20 10.11 1.90 -6.00
C GLU A 20 10.00 0.45 -5.48
N PRO A 21 9.28 0.16 -4.37
CA PRO A 21 9.09 -1.23 -3.92
C PRO A 21 8.09 -2.05 -4.76
N LEU A 22 7.28 -1.41 -5.59
CA LEU A 22 6.24 -2.08 -6.39
C LEU A 22 6.75 -2.47 -7.77
N ILE A 23 7.45 -1.55 -8.44
CA ILE A 23 7.84 -1.69 -9.85
C ILE A 23 9.34 -1.49 -10.09
N GLY A 24 10.12 -1.18 -9.05
CA GLY A 24 11.55 -0.88 -9.16
C GLY A 24 11.83 0.57 -9.57
N ALA A 25 13.09 0.86 -9.92
CA ALA A 25 13.53 2.20 -10.29
C ALA A 25 12.86 2.64 -11.60
N VAL A 26 12.06 3.70 -11.52
CA VAL A 26 11.35 4.28 -12.67
C VAL A 26 11.71 5.75 -12.80
N ALA A 27 12.23 6.12 -13.97
CA ALA A 27 12.40 7.50 -14.37
C ALA A 27 11.19 7.91 -15.22
N CYS A 28 10.27 8.66 -14.62
CA CYS A 28 9.17 9.31 -15.33
C CYS A 28 9.27 10.82 -15.16
N ASP A 29 8.84 11.55 -16.19
CA ASP A 29 8.88 13.01 -16.22
C ASP A 29 7.77 13.67 -15.36
N SER A 30 6.84 12.89 -14.80
CA SER A 30 5.73 13.39 -13.97
C SER A 30 5.17 12.38 -12.97
N ALA A 31 4.72 12.87 -11.82
CA ALA A 31 4.21 12.05 -10.71
C ALA A 31 2.99 11.22 -11.14
N GLU A 32 2.12 11.80 -11.98
CA GLU A 32 0.97 11.10 -12.55
C GLU A 32 1.37 9.88 -13.37
N GLU A 33 2.44 10.00 -14.15
CA GLU A 33 2.89 8.93 -15.03
C GLU A 33 3.48 7.77 -14.22
N VAL A 34 4.25 8.08 -13.16
CA VAL A 34 4.73 7.08 -12.18
C VAL A 34 3.55 6.29 -11.61
N TYR A 35 2.51 6.97 -11.12
CA TYR A 35 1.35 6.29 -10.51
C TYR A 35 0.56 5.49 -11.54
N ARG A 36 0.30 6.03 -12.74
CA ARG A 36 -0.42 5.31 -13.80
C ARG A 36 0.32 4.06 -14.23
N MET A 37 1.63 4.15 -14.41
CA MET A 37 2.46 3.00 -14.78
C MET A 37 2.49 1.93 -13.69
N THR A 38 2.55 2.34 -12.42
CA THR A 38 2.46 1.44 -11.26
C THR A 38 1.13 0.70 -11.21
N LEU A 39 0.02 1.43 -11.36
CA LEU A 39 -1.33 0.87 -11.38
C LEU A 39 -1.51 -0.10 -12.56
N THR A 40 -1.00 0.26 -13.73
CA THR A 40 -1.07 -0.58 -14.95
C THR A 40 -0.30 -1.88 -14.77
N GLN A 41 0.91 -1.84 -14.19
CA GLN A 41 1.70 -3.05 -13.93
C GLN A 41 1.02 -4.00 -12.93
N HIS A 42 0.26 -3.46 -11.97
CA HIS A 42 -0.52 -4.25 -11.03
C HIS A 42 -1.90 -4.67 -11.53
N GLY A 43 -2.23 -4.41 -12.81
CA GLY A 43 -3.48 -4.80 -13.43
C GLY A 43 -4.69 -3.96 -13.01
N VAL A 44 -4.47 -2.75 -12.49
CA VAL A 44 -5.56 -1.81 -12.17
C VAL A 44 -5.94 -1.06 -13.44
N GLU A 45 -7.03 -1.49 -14.08
CA GLU A 45 -7.61 -0.85 -15.25
C GLU A 45 -8.25 0.50 -14.89
N GLY A 46 -8.20 1.47 -15.81
CA GLY A 46 -8.81 2.80 -15.61
C GLY A 46 -7.89 3.86 -14.98
N ALA A 47 -6.61 3.56 -14.73
CA ALA A 47 -5.64 4.53 -14.20
C ALA A 47 -5.56 5.84 -15.04
N ASN A 48 -5.84 5.78 -16.34
CA ASN A 48 -5.88 6.94 -17.24
C ASN A 48 -7.15 7.80 -17.13
N THR A 49 -8.24 7.27 -16.57
CA THR A 49 -9.51 7.99 -16.41
C THR A 49 -9.66 8.62 -15.03
N VAL A 50 -8.79 8.26 -14.08
CA VAL A 50 -8.83 8.78 -12.71
C VAL A 50 -8.07 10.09 -12.62
N HIS A 51 -8.61 11.05 -11.87
CA HIS A 51 -7.97 12.34 -11.64
C HIS A 51 -6.68 12.18 -10.82
N ALA A 52 -5.68 13.02 -11.11
CA ALA A 52 -4.34 12.98 -10.51
C ALA A 52 -4.33 12.87 -8.97
N SER A 53 -5.30 13.50 -8.31
CA SER A 53 -5.43 13.48 -6.84
C SER A 53 -5.76 12.10 -6.25
N ALA A 54 -6.41 11.21 -7.02
CA ALA A 54 -6.83 9.89 -6.53
C ALA A 54 -5.77 8.80 -6.79
N LEU A 55 -4.90 9.00 -7.78
CA LEU A 55 -3.77 8.13 -8.09
C LEU A 55 -2.90 7.73 -6.87
N PRO A 56 -2.45 8.65 -5.99
CA PRO A 56 -1.66 8.29 -4.82
C PRO A 56 -2.43 7.42 -3.83
N HIS A 57 -3.73 7.66 -3.66
CA HIS A 57 -4.56 6.87 -2.76
C HIS A 57 -4.72 5.42 -3.24
N MET A 58 -4.86 5.21 -4.55
CA MET A 58 -4.95 3.88 -5.13
C MET A 58 -3.65 3.09 -4.97
N VAL A 59 -2.49 3.74 -5.16
CA VAL A 59 -1.20 3.08 -4.93
C VAL A 59 -0.96 2.79 -3.45
N ALA A 60 -1.36 3.67 -2.54
CA ALA A 60 -1.34 3.40 -1.10
C ALA A 60 -2.20 2.18 -0.75
N MET A 61 -3.40 2.05 -1.34
CA MET A 61 -4.26 0.87 -1.16
C MET A 61 -3.63 -0.41 -1.71
N LEU A 62 -2.98 -0.36 -2.88
CA LEU A 62 -2.25 -1.51 -3.42
C LEU A 62 -1.14 -1.97 -2.48
N LYS A 63 -0.37 -1.02 -1.92
CA LYS A 63 0.69 -1.30 -0.96
C LYS A 63 0.14 -1.91 0.33
N SER A 64 -0.91 -1.32 0.90
CA SER A 64 -1.57 -1.87 2.09
C SER A 64 -2.14 -3.28 1.83
N ARG A 65 -2.67 -3.55 0.64
CA ARG A 65 -3.14 -4.89 0.25
C ARG A 65 -2.00 -5.90 0.24
N GLN A 66 -0.83 -5.54 -0.31
CA GLN A 66 0.35 -6.42 -0.28
C GLN A 66 0.85 -6.67 1.14
N GLN A 67 0.88 -5.63 1.99
CA GLN A 67 1.27 -5.77 3.39
C GLN A 67 0.30 -6.64 4.20
N ALA A 68 -1.01 -6.54 3.94
CA ALA A 68 -2.02 -7.38 4.58
C ALA A 68 -1.83 -8.86 4.20
N MET A 69 -1.56 -9.15 2.92
CA MET A 69 -1.26 -10.52 2.47
C MET A 69 0.06 -11.06 3.04
N ALA A 70 1.05 -10.20 3.29
CA ALA A 70 2.29 -10.60 3.94
C ALA A 70 2.11 -10.92 5.43
N ASN A 71 1.14 -10.29 6.10
CA ASN A 71 0.88 -10.52 7.52
C ASN A 71 0.02 -11.77 7.76
N ASP A 72 -0.87 -12.12 6.82
CA ASP A 72 -1.66 -13.37 6.85
C ASP A 72 -0.78 -14.63 6.73
N ALA A 73 0.41 -14.48 6.15
CA ALA A 73 1.40 -15.56 6.04
C ALA A 73 2.23 -15.78 7.31
N MET A 74 2.07 -14.94 8.36
CA MET A 74 2.64 -15.24 9.66
C MET A 74 1.67 -16.15 10.41
N PRO A 75 2.02 -17.42 10.70
CA PRO A 75 1.21 -18.22 11.60
C PRO A 75 1.19 -17.49 12.94
N GLU A 76 0.05 -16.92 13.28
CA GLU A 76 -0.24 -16.37 14.60
C GLU A 76 0.14 -17.47 15.59
N GLN A 77 1.28 -17.28 16.27
CA GLN A 77 1.71 -18.16 17.34
C GLN A 77 0.62 -18.08 18.39
N LEU A 78 -0.32 -19.03 18.35
CA LEU A 78 -1.32 -19.27 19.37
C LEU A 78 -0.55 -19.43 20.69
N ASP A 79 -0.52 -18.35 21.46
CA ASP A 79 0.05 -18.30 22.79
C ASP A 79 -0.68 -19.36 23.63
N ALA A 80 0.04 -20.44 23.95
CA ALA A 80 -0.46 -21.59 24.68
C ALA A 80 -1.00 -21.21 26.09
N SER A 81 -0.81 -19.97 26.54
CA SER A 81 -1.39 -19.47 27.79
C SER A 81 -2.89 -19.16 27.69
N GLN A 82 -3.48 -19.09 26.48
CA GLN A 82 -4.92 -18.86 26.29
C GLN A 82 -5.75 -20.13 26.54
N SER A 83 -5.21 -21.34 26.34
CA SER A 83 -5.94 -22.59 26.58
C SER A 83 -6.19 -22.85 28.07
N GLU A 84 -5.27 -22.44 28.94
CA GLU A 84 -5.42 -22.57 30.41
C GLU A 84 -6.61 -21.73 30.92
N LYS A 85 -6.81 -20.53 30.36
CA LYS A 85 -7.90 -19.63 30.74
C LYS A 85 -9.27 -20.12 30.26
N PHE A 86 -9.32 -20.80 29.11
CA PHE A 86 -10.56 -21.40 28.60
C PHE A 86 -10.98 -22.62 29.44
N SER A 87 -10.02 -23.44 29.89
CA SER A 87 -10.28 -24.58 30.78
C SER A 87 -10.96 -24.16 32.10
N GLY A 88 -10.51 -23.06 32.69
CA GLY A 88 -11.10 -22.51 33.93
C GLY A 88 -12.53 -21.95 33.78
N TYR A 89 -12.99 -21.69 32.55
CA TYR A 89 -14.32 -21.10 32.30
C TYR A 89 -15.43 -22.15 32.16
N PHE A 90 -15.09 -23.39 31.77
CA PHE A 90 -16.06 -24.47 31.55
C PHE A 90 -15.95 -25.63 32.56
N GLY A 91 -14.91 -25.66 33.41
CA GLY A 91 -14.61 -26.77 34.31
C GLY A 91 -15.16 -26.68 35.74
N GLY A 92 -16.31 -26.05 35.95
CA GLY A 92 -16.93 -25.91 37.27
C GLY A 92 -18.35 -26.50 37.35
N GLN A 93 -18.46 -27.82 37.50
CA GLN A 93 -19.61 -28.53 38.08
C GLN A 93 -19.10 -29.68 38.95
#